data_AF-A0A2H0YB02-F1
#
_entry.id   AF-A0A2H0YB02-F1
#
_cell.length_a   1.000
_cell.length_b   1.000
_cell.length_c   1.000
_cell.angle_alpha   90.00
_cell.angle_beta   90.00
_cell.angle_gamma   90.00
#
_symmetry.space_group_name_H-M   'P 1'
#
loop_
_entity.id
_entity.type
_entity.pdbx_description
1 polymer ?
#
loop_
_entity_poly.entity_id
_entity_poly.type
_entity_poly.pdbx_seq_one_letter_code
_entity_poly.pdbx_strand_id
1 'polypeptide(L)'
;MCSVEHRAHKCLCARCFDSAESPKATRPMCPMCFMFKFFKKNKRRPENLKEVLQYIKKIEEKIEDISKDLDGTRKMAEISLQKVGVVRFNPFKDMGGDQSFSIALLDSKNNGLVISSLYSREGNRVYTKPVKGGQSEYQLSGEEKEAILRARGS
;
A
#
# COMPACT_ATOMS: atom_id res chain seq x y z
N MET A 1 -28.14 -28.72 39.73
CA MET A 1 -28.96 -28.19 38.62
C MET A 1 -28.91 -26.67 38.76
N CYS A 2 -28.10 -25.93 37.99
CA CYS A 2 -28.05 -25.70 36.54
C CYS A 2 -28.96 -24.55 36.06
N SER A 3 -28.38 -23.75 35.14
CA SER A 3 -29.03 -22.77 34.24
C SER A 3 -29.43 -21.42 34.88
N VAL A 4 -29.33 -20.24 34.25
CA VAL A 4 -28.82 -19.78 32.92
C VAL A 4 -28.63 -18.23 33.03
N GLU A 5 -27.63 -17.52 32.47
CA GLU A 5 -26.36 -17.90 31.81
C GLU A 5 -25.27 -16.79 31.95
N HIS A 6 -25.28 -15.75 31.09
CA HIS A 6 -24.13 -14.87 30.75
C HIS A 6 -24.58 -13.51 30.15
N ARG A 7 -23.88 -12.38 30.27
CA ARG A 7 -22.50 -12.12 29.77
C ARG A 7 -21.92 -10.83 30.39
N ALA A 8 -20.77 -10.93 31.05
CA ALA A 8 -19.96 -9.76 31.43
C ALA A 8 -18.47 -10.07 31.23
N HIS A 9 -17.90 -9.63 30.10
CA HIS A 9 -16.47 -9.76 29.83
C HIS A 9 -15.68 -8.62 30.50
N LYS A 10 -15.14 -8.86 31.69
CA LYS A 10 -14.02 -8.07 32.23
C LYS A 10 -13.13 -8.90 33.17
N CYS A 11 -11.84 -8.92 32.85
CA CYS A 11 -10.70 -9.11 33.74
C CYS A 11 -10.67 -10.35 34.67
N LEU A 12 -9.90 -11.38 34.28
CA LEU A 12 -9.17 -12.25 35.23
C LEU A 12 -8.02 -12.99 34.53
N CYS A 13 -6.86 -12.33 34.40
CA CYS A 13 -5.61 -12.98 33.96
C CYS A 13 -4.36 -12.26 34.54
N ALA A 14 -4.42 -11.88 35.81
CA ALA A 14 -3.40 -11.09 36.51
C ALA A 14 -2.65 -11.88 37.61
N ARG A 15 -2.66 -13.22 37.56
CA ARG A 15 -2.06 -14.10 38.60
C ARG A 15 -1.41 -15.38 38.07
N CYS A 16 -0.58 -15.26 37.03
CA CYS A 16 0.33 -16.33 36.58
C CYS A 16 1.73 -15.76 36.24
N PHE A 17 2.23 -14.84 37.07
CA PHE A 17 3.57 -14.29 36.97
C PHE A 17 4.34 -14.62 38.25
N ASP A 18 4.54 -15.92 38.51
CA ASP A 18 5.58 -16.44 39.38
C ASP A 18 5.72 -17.96 39.24
N SER A 19 6.82 -18.49 39.79
CA SER A 19 7.29 -19.89 39.76
C SER A 19 7.79 -20.42 38.41
N ALA A 20 9.12 -20.54 38.35
CA ALA A 20 9.79 -21.44 37.43
C ALA A 20 9.70 -22.87 37.96
N GLU A 21 9.16 -23.79 37.15
CA GLU A 21 9.53 -25.20 37.20
C GLU A 21 9.10 -25.92 35.90
N SER A 22 9.87 -26.92 35.52
CA SER A 22 9.64 -27.77 34.35
C SER A 22 9.46 -29.23 34.82
N PRO A 23 9.13 -30.20 33.96
CA PRO A 23 8.38 -30.18 32.70
C PRO A 23 7.07 -31.02 32.83
N LYS A 24 6.46 -31.42 31.69
CA LYS A 24 5.31 -32.35 31.56
C LYS A 24 3.90 -31.74 31.70
N ALA A 25 3.45 -31.02 30.67
CA ALA A 25 2.04 -31.01 30.27
C ALA A 25 1.92 -30.69 28.77
N THR A 26 1.69 -31.71 27.94
CA THR A 26 1.36 -31.57 26.51
C THR A 26 -0.05 -31.03 26.32
N ARG A 27 -0.24 -29.73 26.58
CA ARG A 27 -1.47 -29.01 26.20
C ARG A 27 -1.31 -28.46 24.78
N PRO A 28 -2.29 -28.67 23.87
CA PRO A 28 -2.19 -28.19 22.50
C PRO A 28 -2.14 -26.65 22.51
N MET A 29 -1.00 -26.12 22.08
CA MET A 29 -0.71 -24.70 22.17
C MET A 29 -1.48 -23.94 21.09
N CYS A 30 -2.38 -23.05 21.51
CA CYS A 30 -3.18 -22.25 20.60
C CYS A 30 -2.28 -21.43 19.65
N PRO A 31 -2.46 -21.50 18.31
CA PRO A 31 -1.50 -20.94 17.35
C PRO A 31 -1.31 -19.42 17.49
N MET A 32 -2.30 -18.71 18.03
CA MET A 32 -2.23 -17.27 18.30
C MET A 32 -1.15 -16.90 19.34
N CYS A 33 -0.82 -17.81 20.27
CA CYS A 33 0.13 -17.55 21.35
C CYS A 33 1.61 -17.73 20.91
N PHE A 34 1.85 -18.41 19.79
CA PHE A 34 3.20 -18.65 19.27
C PHE A 34 3.80 -17.42 18.56
N MET A 35 2.94 -16.59 17.95
CA MET A 35 3.35 -15.46 17.12
C MET A 35 3.99 -14.30 17.93
N PHE A 36 3.59 -14.10 19.19
CA PHE A 36 3.93 -12.88 19.94
C PHE A 36 5.29 -12.94 20.68
N LYS A 37 5.95 -14.10 20.74
CA LYS A 37 7.20 -14.28 21.52
C LYS A 37 8.48 -13.88 20.78
N PHE A 38 8.44 -13.65 19.47
CA PHE A 38 9.67 -13.48 18.66
C PHE A 38 10.22 -12.04 18.61
N PHE A 39 9.43 -11.02 18.97
CA PHE A 39 9.78 -9.61 18.72
C PHE A 39 10.48 -8.87 19.87
N LYS A 40 10.62 -9.46 21.06
CA LYS A 40 11.22 -8.78 22.23
C LYS A 40 12.75 -8.88 22.24
N LYS A 41 13.38 -8.31 21.21
CA LYS A 41 14.84 -8.28 21.04
C LYS A 41 15.45 -7.31 22.06
N ASN A 42 15.98 -7.83 23.17
CA ASN A 42 16.68 -7.03 24.19
C ASN A 42 17.85 -6.26 23.56
N LYS A 43 17.67 -4.95 23.33
CA LYS A 43 18.75 -4.03 23.00
C LYS A 43 19.62 -3.86 24.25
N ARG A 44 20.65 -4.70 24.40
CA ARG A 44 21.73 -4.44 25.37
C ARG A 44 22.31 -3.06 25.08
N ARG A 45 22.43 -2.22 26.11
CA ARG A 45 23.17 -0.96 26.00
C ARG A 45 24.66 -1.30 25.94
N PRO A 46 25.49 -0.56 25.19
CA PRO A 46 26.94 -0.74 25.25
C PRO A 46 27.42 -0.36 26.66
N GLU A 47 28.18 -1.25 27.30
CA GLU A 47 28.64 -1.09 28.69
C GLU A 47 30.06 -0.48 28.74
N ASN A 48 30.81 -0.57 27.63
CA ASN A 48 32.20 -0.11 27.54
C ASN A 48 32.43 0.86 26.37
N LEU A 49 33.41 1.77 26.49
CA LEU A 49 33.77 2.74 25.45
C LEU A 49 34.07 2.09 24.09
N LYS A 50 34.73 0.91 24.08
CA LYS A 50 34.99 0.14 22.84
C LYS A 50 33.70 -0.32 22.16
N GLU A 51 32.68 -0.69 22.93
CA GLU A 51 31.37 -1.10 22.40
C GLU A 51 30.58 0.10 21.88
N VAL A 52 30.68 1.26 22.55
CA VAL A 52 30.10 2.53 22.06
C VAL A 52 30.69 2.89 20.69
N LEU A 53 32.01 2.82 20.52
CA LEU A 53 32.67 3.07 19.23
C LEU A 53 32.24 2.09 18.14
N GLN A 54 32.11 0.80 18.46
CA GLN A 54 31.56 -0.20 17.53
C GLN A 54 30.08 0.02 17.20
N TYR A 55 29.30 0.54 18.15
CA TYR A 55 27.89 0.85 17.97
C TYR A 55 27.68 2.09 17.08
N ILE A 56 28.52 3.11 17.24
CA ILE A 56 28.53 4.30 16.36
C ILE A 56 28.85 3.89 14.92
N LYS A 57 29.91 3.12 14.66
CA LYS A 57 30.22 2.62 13.31
C LYS A 57 29.05 1.86 12.68
N LYS A 58 28.40 0.98 13.44
CA LYS A 58 27.20 0.23 13.01
C LYS A 58 25.95 1.11 12.83
N ILE A 59 25.95 2.35 13.32
CA ILE A 59 24.92 3.35 13.04
C ILE A 59 25.28 4.09 11.75
N GLU A 60 26.54 4.50 11.57
CA GLU A 60 27.04 5.16 10.36
C GLU A 60 26.79 4.29 9.11
N GLU A 61 27.20 3.02 9.15
CA GLU A 61 26.93 2.02 8.10
C GLU A 61 25.43 1.94 7.76
N LYS A 62 24.56 1.88 8.79
CA LYS A 62 23.10 1.78 8.60
C LYS A 62 22.46 3.06 8.08
N ILE A 63 23.00 4.23 8.44
CA ILE A 63 22.53 5.51 7.91
C ILE A 63 22.87 5.57 6.42
N GLU A 64 24.05 5.08 6.02
CA GLU A 64 24.44 5.00 4.60
C GLU A 64 23.52 4.04 3.82
N ASP A 65 23.27 2.83 4.35
CA ASP A 65 22.36 1.85 3.74
C ASP A 65 20.92 2.37 3.61
N ILE A 66 20.36 2.93 4.69
CA ILE A 66 19.00 3.53 4.69
C ILE A 66 18.93 4.68 3.69
N SER A 67 20.00 5.49 3.54
CA SER A 67 20.03 6.58 2.56
C SER A 67 19.97 6.06 1.12
N LYS A 68 20.69 4.96 0.81
CA LYS A 68 20.64 4.30 -0.50
C LYS A 68 19.26 3.72 -0.80
N ASP A 69 18.64 3.06 0.19
CA ASP A 69 17.28 2.49 0.07
C ASP A 69 16.22 3.58 -0.16
N LEU A 70 16.33 4.73 0.55
CA LEU A 70 15.47 5.89 0.36
C LEU A 70 15.62 6.49 -1.04
N ASP A 71 16.84 6.66 -1.54
CA ASP A 71 17.10 7.15 -2.90
C ASP A 71 16.57 6.20 -3.97
N GLY A 72 16.72 4.88 -3.79
CA GLY A 72 16.13 3.87 -4.66
C GLY A 72 14.60 3.96 -4.68
N THR A 73 13.98 4.04 -3.50
CA THR A 73 12.53 4.17 -3.34
C THR A 73 12.00 5.45 -3.97
N ARG A 74 12.71 6.59 -3.79
CA ARG A 74 12.35 7.88 -4.38
C ARG A 74 12.38 7.84 -5.91
N LYS A 75 13.42 7.23 -6.50
CA LYS A 75 13.54 7.06 -7.96
C LYS A 75 12.39 6.19 -8.51
N MET A 76 12.01 5.12 -7.83
CA MET A 76 10.84 4.30 -8.21
C MET A 76 9.53 5.09 -8.11
N ALA A 77 9.34 5.88 -7.04
CA ALA A 77 8.15 6.69 -6.85
C ALA A 77 8.01 7.79 -7.92
N GLU A 78 9.10 8.37 -8.42
CA GLU A 78 9.06 9.37 -9.50
C GLU A 78 8.49 8.81 -10.81
N ILE A 79 8.81 7.57 -11.16
CA ILE A 79 8.38 6.91 -12.41
C ILE A 79 7.09 6.08 -12.26
N SER A 80 6.62 5.87 -11.03
CA SER A 80 5.40 5.11 -10.78
C SER A 80 4.14 5.88 -11.18
N LEU A 81 3.15 5.16 -11.72
CA LEU A 81 1.82 5.70 -12.00
C LEU A 81 1.07 5.90 -10.68
N GLN A 82 0.94 7.14 -10.25
CA GLN A 82 0.37 7.53 -8.94
C GLN A 82 -0.81 8.51 -9.04
N LYS A 83 -1.01 9.11 -10.22
CA LYS A 83 -2.12 10.01 -10.54
C LYS A 83 -3.12 9.27 -11.41
N VAL A 84 -4.38 9.23 -10.99
CA VAL A 84 -5.45 8.51 -11.67
C VAL A 84 -6.66 9.42 -11.83
N GLY A 85 -7.17 9.53 -13.06
CA GLY A 85 -8.38 10.29 -13.37
C GLY A 85 -9.31 9.44 -14.22
N VAL A 86 -10.59 9.38 -13.84
CA VAL A 86 -11.60 8.57 -14.52
C VAL A 86 -12.77 9.46 -14.93
N VAL A 87 -13.15 9.35 -16.19
CA VAL A 87 -14.36 9.96 -16.78
C VAL A 87 -15.21 8.82 -17.34
N ARG A 88 -16.51 8.84 -17.05
CA ARG A 88 -17.50 7.98 -17.69
C ARG A 88 -18.37 8.84 -18.58
N PHE A 89 -18.72 8.35 -19.75
CA PHE A 89 -19.47 9.10 -20.75
C PHE A 89 -20.25 8.16 -21.67
N ASN A 90 -21.11 8.76 -22.49
CA ASN A 90 -21.85 8.07 -23.52
C ASN A 90 -21.59 8.71 -24.90
N PRO A 91 -20.84 8.06 -25.80
CA PRO A 91 -20.58 8.56 -27.15
C PRO A 91 -21.82 8.49 -28.07
N PHE A 92 -22.85 7.72 -27.71
CA PHE A 92 -24.04 7.52 -28.54
C PHE A 92 -25.31 7.75 -27.72
N LYS A 93 -25.95 8.91 -27.90
CA LYS A 93 -27.17 9.30 -27.16
C LYS A 93 -28.33 8.29 -27.27
N ASP A 94 -28.33 7.45 -28.31
CA ASP A 94 -29.33 6.41 -28.58
C ASP A 94 -29.03 5.05 -27.91
N MET A 95 -28.01 4.98 -27.05
CA MET A 95 -27.70 3.82 -26.22
C MET A 95 -27.79 4.22 -24.74
N GLY A 96 -28.50 3.44 -23.94
CA GLY A 96 -28.70 3.76 -22.52
C GLY A 96 -27.43 3.57 -21.67
N GLY A 97 -27.01 4.65 -21.01
CA GLY A 97 -26.03 4.63 -19.92
C GLY A 97 -24.57 4.91 -20.31
N ASP A 98 -23.81 5.41 -19.34
CA ASP A 98 -22.38 5.75 -19.49
C ASP A 98 -21.49 4.50 -19.42
N GLN A 99 -21.57 3.68 -20.46
CA GLN A 99 -20.78 2.45 -20.60
C GLN A 99 -19.37 2.70 -21.16
N SER A 100 -19.12 3.87 -21.76
CA SER A 100 -17.79 4.28 -22.20
C SER A 100 -17.04 5.00 -21.08
N PHE A 101 -15.71 4.91 -21.11
CA PHE A 101 -14.86 5.52 -20.10
C PHE A 101 -13.51 5.94 -20.65
N SER A 102 -12.92 6.97 -20.06
CA SER A 102 -11.52 7.35 -20.24
C SER A 102 -10.82 7.35 -18.88
N ILE A 103 -9.68 6.66 -18.80
CA ILE A 103 -8.84 6.54 -17.61
C ILE A 103 -7.46 7.10 -17.95
N ALA A 104 -7.05 8.19 -17.31
CA ALA A 104 -5.69 8.69 -17.37
C ALA A 104 -4.88 8.14 -16.19
N LEU A 105 -3.74 7.54 -16.49
CA LEU A 105 -2.75 7.05 -15.52
C LEU A 105 -1.45 7.83 -15.74
N LEU A 106 -1.01 8.58 -14.74
CA LEU A 106 0.13 9.50 -14.85
C LEU A 106 1.12 9.36 -13.67
N ASP A 107 2.38 9.72 -13.94
CA ASP A 107 3.50 9.73 -12.99
C ASP A 107 3.62 11.07 -12.21
N SER A 108 4.70 11.22 -11.45
CA SER A 108 5.04 12.49 -10.75
C SER A 108 5.12 13.71 -11.69
N LYS A 109 5.56 13.52 -12.93
CA LYS A 109 5.86 14.54 -13.95
C LYS A 109 4.75 14.68 -15.02
N ASN A 110 3.61 14.02 -14.81
CA ASN A 110 2.46 13.96 -15.73
C ASN A 110 2.72 13.21 -17.05
N ASN A 111 3.67 12.28 -17.07
CA ASN A 111 3.82 11.31 -18.16
C ASN A 111 3.05 10.03 -17.85
N GLY A 112 2.68 9.27 -18.86
CA GLY A 112 1.97 8.01 -18.71
C GLY A 112 1.10 7.74 -19.93
N LEU A 113 -0.16 7.41 -19.71
CA LEU A 113 -1.08 7.01 -20.76
C LEU A 113 -2.54 7.33 -20.41
N VAL A 114 -3.37 7.48 -21.43
CA VAL A 114 -4.83 7.49 -21.31
C VAL A 114 -5.40 6.29 -22.06
N ILE A 115 -6.30 5.56 -21.40
CA ILE A 115 -7.04 4.41 -21.95
C ILE A 115 -8.49 4.87 -22.14
N SER A 116 -9.02 4.76 -23.35
CA SER A 116 -10.39 5.10 -23.71
C SER A 116 -11.12 3.87 -24.22
N SER A 117 -12.20 3.49 -23.55
CA SER A 117 -13.09 2.40 -23.94
C SER A 117 -14.37 3.02 -24.51
N LEU A 118 -14.62 2.77 -25.79
CA LEU A 118 -15.79 3.23 -26.52
C LEU A 118 -16.74 2.05 -26.75
N TYR A 119 -17.86 2.06 -26.03
CA TYR A 119 -18.92 1.06 -26.16
C TYR A 119 -19.86 1.41 -27.32
N SER A 120 -20.20 0.41 -28.14
CA SER A 120 -21.08 0.55 -29.30
C SER A 120 -21.94 -0.72 -29.49
N ARG A 121 -22.95 -0.66 -30.38
CA ARG A 121 -23.78 -1.83 -30.77
C ARG A 121 -22.97 -2.99 -31.34
N GLU A 122 -21.82 -2.70 -31.95
CA GLU A 122 -20.90 -3.68 -32.54
C GLU A 122 -19.94 -4.31 -31.50
N GLY A 123 -19.93 -3.79 -30.27
CA GLY A 123 -19.02 -4.18 -29.20
C GLY A 123 -18.22 -3.00 -28.64
N ASN A 124 -17.23 -3.32 -27.81
CA ASN A 124 -16.36 -2.36 -27.13
C ASN A 124 -15.00 -2.24 -27.86
N ARG A 125 -14.59 -1.01 -28.18
CA ARG A 125 -13.28 -0.70 -28.75
C ARG A 125 -12.43 0.04 -27.72
N VAL A 126 -11.25 -0.49 -27.41
CA VAL A 126 -10.32 0.12 -26.44
C VAL A 126 -9.13 0.73 -27.17
N TYR A 127 -8.83 1.98 -26.85
CA TYR A 127 -7.73 2.77 -27.41
C TYR A 127 -6.81 3.21 -26.28
N THR A 128 -5.51 3.28 -26.55
CA THR A 128 -4.52 3.81 -25.61
C THR A 128 -3.67 4.86 -26.31
N LYS A 129 -3.50 6.03 -25.68
CA LYS A 129 -2.63 7.11 -26.18
C LYS A 129 -1.57 7.46 -25.14
N PRO A 130 -0.28 7.57 -25.50
CA PRO A 130 0.76 8.00 -24.58
C PRO A 130 0.58 9.47 -24.21
N VAL A 131 0.94 9.83 -22.97
CA VAL A 131 0.92 11.20 -22.45
C VAL A 131 2.32 11.56 -21.98
N LYS A 132 2.81 12.74 -22.36
CA LYS A 132 4.09 13.34 -21.93
C LYS A 132 3.79 14.73 -21.38
N GLY A 133 4.18 15.03 -20.14
CA GLY A 133 3.95 16.33 -19.51
C GLY A 133 2.47 16.79 -19.47
N GLY A 134 1.51 15.87 -19.46
CA GLY A 134 0.08 16.15 -19.52
C GLY A 134 -0.49 16.47 -20.91
N GLN A 135 0.27 16.26 -21.98
CA GLN A 135 -0.16 16.39 -23.38
C GLN A 135 0.12 15.10 -24.16
N SER A 136 -0.51 14.91 -25.32
CA SER A 136 -0.23 13.78 -26.21
C SER A 136 0.16 14.28 -27.60
N GLU A 137 1.01 13.52 -28.29
CA GLU A 137 1.32 13.71 -29.71
C GLU A 137 0.10 13.38 -30.60
N TYR A 138 -0.85 12.61 -30.09
CA TYR A 138 -2.11 12.26 -30.75
C TYR A 138 -3.23 13.21 -30.34
N GLN A 139 -4.21 13.42 -31.23
CA GLN A 139 -5.40 14.19 -30.88
C GLN A 139 -6.19 13.51 -29.76
N LEU A 140 -6.43 14.25 -28.68
CA LEU A 140 -7.21 13.83 -27.52
C LEU A 140 -8.66 14.32 -27.62
N SER A 141 -9.61 13.44 -27.28
CA SER A 141 -11.03 13.78 -27.14
C SER A 141 -11.27 14.72 -25.95
N GLY A 142 -12.51 15.22 -25.78
CA GLY A 142 -12.86 16.05 -24.63
C GLY A 142 -12.72 15.28 -23.32
N GLU A 143 -13.21 14.04 -23.32
CA GLU A 143 -13.24 13.11 -22.19
C GLU A 143 -11.84 12.62 -21.80
N GLU A 144 -10.97 12.42 -22.79
CA GLU A 144 -9.55 12.10 -22.56
C GLU A 144 -8.80 13.27 -21.90
N LYS A 145 -9.05 14.50 -22.37
CA LYS A 145 -8.49 15.72 -21.76
C LYS A 145 -9.01 15.90 -20.34
N GLU A 146 -10.31 15.68 -20.12
CA GLU A 146 -10.92 15.76 -18.79
C GLU A 146 -10.36 14.69 -17.85
N ALA A 147 -10.15 13.45 -18.31
CA ALA A 147 -9.51 12.40 -17.51
C ALA A 147 -8.09 12.80 -17.08
N ILE A 148 -7.31 13.40 -17.98
CA ILE A 148 -5.97 13.94 -17.68
C ILE A 148 -6.04 15.10 -16.67
N LEU A 149 -7.02 15.99 -16.77
CA LEU A 149 -7.23 17.08 -15.80
C LEU A 149 -7.59 16.54 -14.41
N ARG A 150 -8.55 15.60 -14.33
CA ARG A 150 -8.91 14.92 -13.07
C ARG A 150 -7.72 14.19 -12.45
N ALA A 151 -6.90 13.49 -13.26
CA ALA A 151 -5.69 12.82 -12.78
C ALA A 151 -4.66 13.79 -12.18
N ARG A 152 -4.59 15.03 -12.70
CA ARG A 152 -3.70 16.09 -12.21
C ARG A 152 -4.19 16.75 -10.92
N GLY A 153 -5.40 16.45 -10.45
CA GLY A 153 -5.98 17.08 -9.26
C GLY A 153 -6.36 18.55 -9.46
N SER A 154 -6.87 18.88 -10.65
CA SER A 154 -7.46 20.19 -10.99
C SER A 154 -8.97 20.21 -10.74
#